data_AF-A0A1S1LC15-F1
#
_entry.id   AF-A0A1S1LC15-F1
#
_cell.length_a   1.000
_cell.length_b   1.000
_cell.length_c   1.000
_cell.angle_alpha   90.00
_cell.angle_beta   90.00
_cell.angle_gamma   90.00
#
_symmetry.space_group_name_H-M   'P 1'
#
loop_
_entity.id
_entity.type
_entity.pdbx_description
1 polymer ?
#
loop_
_entity_poly.entity_id
_entity_poly.type
_entity_poly.pdbx_seq_one_letter_code
_entity_poly.pdbx_strand_id
1 'polypeptide(L)'
;MSALSALLHIGDVLHPQRRYELAADYVAGALDVHLHDHPARIASLDDAAQRVGACAAGVFTAVRSNDIEKCAQAFTALAVATLRVSAELPDPYQLSQDRAYGCARQNAWGELLSANEKYPRTWASVHEGLGVVMEKVVEFVEAAVAGAVEDTRAEGAQVVAMCVRFLADLTNVGAAAGAVASRGAA
;
A
#
# COMPACT_ATOMS: atom_id res chain seq x y z
N MET A 1 -5.13 -12.24 28.63
CA MET A 1 -6.02 -11.19 28.07
C MET A 1 -7.25 -11.10 28.96
N SER A 2 -7.61 -9.90 29.47
CA SER A 2 -8.81 -9.72 30.29
C SER A 2 -10.05 -9.58 29.41
N ALA A 3 -11.21 -10.05 29.88
CA ALA A 3 -12.48 -9.97 29.16
C ALA A 3 -12.89 -8.54 28.74
N LEU A 4 -12.35 -7.52 29.41
CA LEU A 4 -12.55 -6.10 29.10
C LEU A 4 -11.83 -5.64 27.82
N SER A 5 -10.67 -6.23 27.49
CA SER A 5 -9.96 -5.93 26.24
C SER A 5 -10.73 -6.48 25.03
N ALA A 6 -11.39 -7.63 25.16
CA ALA A 6 -12.20 -8.21 24.08
C ALA A 6 -13.44 -7.36 23.73
N LEU A 7 -14.02 -6.64 24.69
CA LEU A 7 -15.16 -5.75 24.46
C LEU A 7 -14.79 -4.47 23.70
N LEU A 8 -13.56 -3.96 23.87
CA LEU A 8 -13.07 -2.79 23.12
C LEU A 8 -12.73 -3.13 21.66
N HIS A 9 -12.51 -4.41 21.35
CA HIS A 9 -12.17 -4.91 20.01
C HIS A 9 -13.29 -5.74 19.38
N ILE A 10 -14.53 -5.66 19.87
CA ILE A 10 -15.66 -6.44 19.33
C ILE A 10 -15.85 -6.19 17.82
N GLY A 11 -15.57 -4.97 17.36
CA GLY A 11 -15.59 -4.63 15.94
C GLY A 11 -14.53 -5.36 15.12
N ASP A 12 -13.33 -5.57 15.68
CA ASP A 12 -12.24 -6.30 15.02
C ASP A 12 -12.51 -7.81 15.00
N VAL A 13 -13.20 -8.32 16.02
CA VAL A 13 -13.64 -9.72 16.09
C VAL A 13 -14.80 -10.00 15.13
N LEU A 14 -15.73 -9.06 14.97
CA LEU A 14 -16.89 -9.20 14.09
C LEU A 14 -16.59 -8.86 12.62
N HIS A 15 -15.60 -7.99 12.37
CA HIS A 15 -15.20 -7.56 11.03
C HIS A 15 -13.68 -7.57 10.89
N PRO A 16 -13.04 -8.75 10.79
CA PRO A 16 -11.58 -8.88 10.69
C PRO A 16 -10.99 -8.16 9.47
N GLN A 17 -11.81 -7.87 8.46
CA GLN A 17 -11.42 -7.14 7.25
C GLN A 17 -11.43 -5.61 7.41
N ARG A 18 -12.11 -5.07 8.42
CA ARG A 18 -12.32 -3.62 8.57
C ARG A 18 -11.00 -2.84 8.69
N ARG A 19 -9.99 -3.41 9.35
CA ARG A 19 -8.67 -2.79 9.45
C ARG A 19 -7.97 -2.67 8.09
N TYR A 20 -8.19 -3.65 7.20
CA TYR A 20 -7.64 -3.64 5.84
C TYR A 20 -8.37 -2.60 4.98
N GLU A 21 -9.69 -2.48 5.13
CA GLU A 21 -10.48 -1.43 4.47
C GLU A 21 -10.01 -0.03 4.88
N LEU A 22 -9.85 0.21 6.20
CA LEU A 22 -9.34 1.49 6.71
C LEU A 22 -7.94 1.81 6.20
N ALA A 23 -7.04 0.82 6.12
CA ALA A 23 -5.71 1.00 5.57
C ALA A 23 -5.74 1.28 4.05
N ALA A 24 -6.61 0.59 3.30
CA ALA A 24 -6.78 0.83 1.87
C ALA A 24 -7.37 2.23 1.58
N ASP A 25 -8.36 2.66 2.38
CA ASP A 25 -8.93 4.01 2.30
C ASP A 25 -7.91 5.09 2.64
N TYR A 26 -7.03 4.83 3.62
CA TYR A 26 -5.93 5.74 3.95
C TYR A 26 -4.95 5.90 2.79
N VAL A 27 -4.56 4.80 2.13
CA VAL A 27 -3.72 4.83 0.92
C VAL A 27 -4.43 5.54 -0.23
N ALA A 28 -5.74 5.32 -0.42
CA ALA A 28 -6.52 5.99 -1.46
C ALA A 28 -6.59 7.51 -1.23
N GLY A 29 -6.84 7.97 -0.01
CA GLY A 29 -6.82 9.39 0.32
C GLY A 29 -5.44 10.02 0.13
N ALA A 30 -4.36 9.30 0.49
CA ALA A 30 -2.99 9.76 0.25
C ALA A 30 -2.65 9.84 -1.24
N LEU A 31 -3.20 8.93 -2.06
CA LEU A 31 -3.07 8.98 -3.52
C LEU A 31 -3.75 10.21 -4.10
N ASP A 32 -4.96 10.55 -3.67
CA ASP A 32 -5.69 11.73 -4.17
C ASP A 32 -4.88 13.03 -3.92
N VAL A 33 -4.30 13.16 -2.72
CA VAL A 33 -3.39 14.28 -2.38
C VAL A 33 -2.15 14.24 -3.26
N HIS A 34 -1.53 13.07 -3.43
CA HIS A 34 -0.33 12.94 -4.24
C HIS A 34 -0.56 13.30 -5.71
N LEU A 35 -1.70 12.91 -6.30
CA LEU A 35 -2.04 13.23 -7.69
C LEU A 35 -2.30 14.72 -7.88
N HIS A 36 -2.86 15.39 -6.87
CA HIS A 36 -3.01 16.85 -6.88
C HIS A 36 -1.64 17.54 -6.93
N ASP A 37 -0.70 17.11 -6.08
CA ASP A 37 0.63 17.73 -5.95
C ASP A 37 1.58 17.36 -7.10
N HIS A 38 1.40 16.19 -7.72
CA HIS A 38 2.31 15.63 -8.72
C HIS A 38 1.55 15.21 -9.99
N PRO A 39 1.11 16.16 -10.83
CA PRO A 39 0.28 15.85 -12.00
C PRO A 39 1.04 15.13 -13.13
N ALA A 40 2.38 15.16 -13.11
CA ALA A 40 3.22 14.55 -14.15
C ALA A 40 3.14 13.01 -14.12
N ARG A 41 2.71 12.42 -15.23
CA ARG A 41 2.54 10.97 -15.38
C ARG A 41 3.87 10.22 -15.46
N ILE A 42 3.80 8.93 -15.14
CA ILE A 42 4.91 8.00 -15.32
C ILE A 42 5.12 7.73 -16.80
N ALA A 43 6.35 7.96 -17.26
CA ALA A 43 6.66 8.00 -18.69
C ALA A 43 7.12 6.65 -19.25
N SER A 44 7.64 5.75 -18.41
CA SER A 44 8.22 4.47 -18.83
C SER A 44 8.31 3.46 -17.67
N LEU A 45 8.64 2.21 -17.98
CA LEU A 45 8.95 1.18 -16.98
C LEU A 45 10.21 1.52 -16.16
N ASP A 46 11.20 2.20 -16.76
CA ASP A 46 12.40 2.64 -16.06
C ASP A 46 12.08 3.74 -15.04
N ASP A 47 11.26 4.73 -15.43
CA ASP A 47 10.74 5.76 -14.51
C ASP A 47 9.90 5.13 -13.39
N ALA A 48 9.09 4.12 -13.71
CA ALA A 48 8.35 3.35 -12.72
C ALA A 48 9.26 2.65 -11.70
N ALA A 49 10.26 1.90 -12.17
CA ALA A 49 11.23 1.21 -11.33
C ALA A 49 12.01 2.19 -10.45
N GLN A 50 12.44 3.32 -11.01
CA GLN A 50 13.17 4.36 -10.29
C GLN A 50 12.33 4.96 -9.16
N ARG A 51 11.05 5.28 -9.42
CA ARG A 51 10.14 5.86 -8.40
C ARG A 51 9.84 4.89 -7.27
N VAL A 52 9.46 3.65 -7.60
CA VAL A 52 9.18 2.63 -6.60
C VAL A 52 10.43 2.29 -5.79
N GLY A 53 11.59 2.17 -6.45
CA GLY A 53 12.88 1.96 -5.80
C GLY A 53 13.27 3.10 -4.84
N ALA A 54 13.02 4.36 -5.23
CA ALA A 54 13.27 5.52 -4.36
C ALA A 54 12.39 5.49 -3.09
N CYS A 55 11.10 5.16 -3.23
CA CYS A 55 10.21 4.98 -2.09
C CYS A 55 10.65 3.82 -1.19
N ALA A 56 11.08 2.70 -1.77
CA ALA A 56 11.59 1.54 -1.02
C ALA A 56 12.85 1.89 -0.20
N ALA A 57 13.77 2.71 -0.73
CA ALA A 57 14.90 3.22 0.03
C ALA A 57 14.47 4.06 1.25
N GLY A 58 13.39 4.84 1.10
CA GLY A 58 12.75 5.58 2.20
C GLY A 58 12.21 4.65 3.29
N VAL A 59 11.60 3.53 2.91
CA VAL A 59 11.10 2.50 3.85
C VAL A 59 12.24 1.94 4.72
N PHE A 60 13.39 1.59 4.14
CA PHE A 60 14.54 1.13 4.94
C PHE A 60 15.01 2.18 5.96
N THR A 61 15.00 3.45 5.57
CA THR A 61 15.38 4.55 6.47
C THR A 61 14.37 4.70 7.62
N ALA A 62 13.08 4.60 7.32
CA ALA A 62 12.01 4.66 8.32
C ALA A 62 12.09 3.50 9.32
N VAL A 63 12.26 2.25 8.85
CA VAL A 63 12.37 1.08 9.73
C VAL A 63 13.57 1.19 10.67
N ARG A 64 14.73 1.66 10.18
CA ARG A 64 15.92 1.87 11.02
C ARG A 64 15.74 2.93 12.10
N SER A 65 14.82 3.89 11.90
CA SER A 65 14.52 4.91 12.90
C SER A 65 13.70 4.40 14.09
N ASN A 66 13.13 3.19 13.97
CA ASN A 66 12.25 2.56 14.96
C ASN A 66 11.05 3.44 15.37
N ASP A 67 10.61 4.31 14.45
CA ASP A 67 9.48 5.22 14.60
C ASP A 67 8.32 4.69 13.74
N ILE A 68 7.24 4.26 14.40
CA ILE A 68 6.12 3.59 13.73
C ILE A 68 5.34 4.55 12.83
N GLU A 69 5.28 5.83 13.16
CA GLU A 69 4.59 6.83 12.34
C GLU A 69 5.37 7.08 11.05
N LYS A 70 6.71 7.19 11.14
CA LYS A 70 7.57 7.26 9.95
C LYS A 70 7.48 6.01 9.09
N CYS A 71 7.37 4.83 9.71
CA CYS A 71 7.12 3.60 8.95
C CYS A 71 5.79 3.69 8.21
N ALA A 72 4.70 4.04 8.89
CA ALA A 72 3.39 4.18 8.26
C ALA A 72 3.42 5.15 7.06
N GLN A 73 4.06 6.30 7.21
CA GLN A 73 4.22 7.27 6.13
C GLN A 73 5.03 6.71 4.96
N ALA A 74 6.16 6.05 5.23
CA ALA A 74 7.01 5.49 4.17
C ALA A 74 6.32 4.35 3.40
N PHE A 75 5.63 3.44 4.09
CA PHE A 75 4.85 2.37 3.45
C PHE A 75 3.65 2.92 2.67
N THR A 76 3.03 4.00 3.15
CA THR A 76 1.96 4.69 2.42
C THR A 76 2.51 5.33 1.14
N ALA A 77 3.65 6.02 1.22
CA ALA A 77 4.29 6.61 0.05
C ALA A 77 4.68 5.54 -1.00
N LEU A 78 5.20 4.40 -0.55
CA LEU A 78 5.49 3.26 -1.43
C LEU A 78 4.21 2.72 -2.08
N ALA A 79 3.14 2.49 -1.31
CA ALA A 79 1.86 2.03 -1.84
C ALA A 79 1.28 3.01 -2.89
N VAL A 80 1.29 4.31 -2.60
CA VAL A 80 0.81 5.35 -3.51
C VAL A 80 1.62 5.37 -4.81
N ALA A 81 2.95 5.34 -4.71
CA ALA A 81 3.82 5.33 -5.89
C ALA A 81 3.58 4.09 -6.76
N THR A 82 3.50 2.90 -6.16
CA THR A 82 3.30 1.65 -6.90
C THR A 82 1.89 1.53 -7.48
N LEU A 83 0.86 1.99 -6.77
CA LEU A 83 -0.51 2.02 -7.28
C LEU A 83 -0.63 2.96 -8.48
N ARG A 84 0.00 4.14 -8.39
CA ARG A 84 0.12 5.07 -9.50
C ARG A 84 0.79 4.45 -10.72
N VAL A 85 1.95 3.80 -10.55
CA VAL A 85 2.59 3.06 -11.66
C VAL A 85 1.59 2.08 -12.28
N SER A 86 0.96 1.24 -11.45
CA SER A 86 0.08 0.18 -11.92
C SER A 86 -1.08 0.72 -12.75
N ALA A 87 -1.57 1.93 -12.43
CA ALA A 87 -2.63 2.62 -13.15
C ALA A 87 -2.14 3.39 -14.40
N GLU A 88 -0.91 3.90 -14.40
CA GLU A 88 -0.39 4.79 -15.44
C GLU A 88 0.47 4.10 -16.51
N LEU A 89 0.92 2.85 -16.28
CA LEU A 89 1.63 2.07 -17.29
C LEU A 89 0.80 1.92 -18.58
N PRO A 90 1.43 1.84 -19.77
CA PRO A 90 0.71 1.74 -21.03
C PRO A 90 -0.25 0.55 -21.07
N ASP A 91 -1.50 0.78 -21.49
CA ASP A 91 -2.50 -0.26 -21.67
C ASP A 91 -3.39 0.07 -22.88
N PRO A 92 -3.41 -0.81 -23.90
CA PRO A 92 -4.16 -0.56 -25.13
C PRO A 92 -5.67 -0.54 -24.92
N TYR A 93 -6.17 -1.04 -23.79
CA TYR A 93 -7.59 -1.10 -23.43
C TYR A 93 -7.99 -0.04 -22.41
N GLN A 94 -7.10 0.91 -22.09
CA GLN A 94 -7.39 1.96 -21.11
C GLN A 94 -8.50 2.89 -21.61
N LEU A 95 -9.67 2.80 -20.98
CA LEU A 95 -10.85 3.62 -21.32
C LEU A 95 -10.81 5.02 -20.69
N SER A 96 -10.34 5.12 -19.44
CA SER A 96 -10.16 6.38 -18.73
C SER A 96 -9.15 6.22 -17.59
N GLN A 97 -8.60 7.34 -17.11
CA GLN A 97 -7.67 7.32 -15.98
C GLN A 97 -8.36 6.87 -14.69
N ASP A 98 -9.52 7.41 -14.37
CA ASP A 98 -10.28 7.04 -13.17
C ASP A 98 -10.57 5.54 -13.13
N ARG A 99 -10.88 4.94 -14.29
CA ARG A 99 -11.06 3.49 -14.40
C ARG A 99 -9.76 2.74 -14.18
N ALA A 100 -8.63 3.20 -14.72
CA ALA A 100 -7.35 2.55 -14.52
C ALA A 100 -6.94 2.55 -13.03
N TYR A 101 -7.13 3.67 -12.33
CA TYR A 101 -6.93 3.75 -10.88
C TYR A 101 -7.89 2.84 -10.11
N GLY A 102 -9.16 2.80 -10.52
CA GLY A 102 -10.14 1.87 -9.97
C GLY A 102 -9.72 0.41 -10.12
N CYS A 103 -9.27 0.00 -11.31
CA CYS A 103 -8.78 -1.35 -11.59
C CYS A 103 -7.53 -1.67 -10.77
N ALA A 104 -6.55 -0.76 -10.70
CA ALA A 104 -5.34 -0.96 -9.90
C ALA A 104 -5.67 -1.18 -8.41
N ARG A 105 -6.60 -0.39 -7.86
CA ARG A 105 -7.12 -0.57 -6.49
C ARG A 105 -7.81 -1.92 -6.30
N GLN A 106 -8.65 -2.33 -7.25
CA GLN A 106 -9.37 -3.60 -7.18
C GLN A 106 -8.42 -4.80 -7.25
N ASN A 107 -7.41 -4.75 -8.13
CA ASN A 107 -6.39 -5.79 -8.24
C ASN A 107 -5.58 -5.90 -6.94
N ALA A 108 -5.12 -4.77 -6.37
CA ALA A 108 -4.43 -4.78 -5.09
C ALA A 108 -5.30 -5.31 -3.94
N TRP A 109 -6.61 -5.00 -3.95
CA TRP A 109 -7.54 -5.57 -2.97
C TRP A 109 -7.70 -7.09 -3.14
N GLY A 110 -7.81 -7.57 -4.39
CA GLY A 110 -7.84 -9.01 -4.69
C GLY A 110 -6.60 -9.74 -4.18
N GLU A 111 -5.41 -9.20 -4.44
CA GLU A 111 -4.13 -9.74 -3.94
C GLU A 111 -4.06 -9.74 -2.41
N LEU A 112 -4.57 -8.69 -1.75
CA LEU A 112 -4.64 -8.62 -0.30
C LEU A 112 -5.53 -9.72 0.29
N LEU A 113 -6.73 -9.91 -0.26
CA LEU A 113 -7.64 -10.95 0.18
C LEU A 113 -7.04 -12.35 -0.03
N SER A 114 -6.49 -12.61 -1.22
CA SER A 114 -5.79 -13.86 -1.55
C SER A 114 -4.65 -14.16 -0.57
N ALA A 115 -3.80 -13.17 -0.29
CA ALA A 115 -2.70 -13.32 0.65
C ALA A 115 -3.17 -13.52 2.11
N ASN A 116 -4.28 -12.90 2.50
CA ASN A 116 -4.86 -13.06 3.83
C ASN A 116 -5.52 -14.44 4.01
N GLU A 117 -6.19 -14.96 2.98
CA GLU A 117 -6.72 -16.33 2.99
C GLU A 117 -5.60 -17.37 3.11
N LYS A 118 -4.52 -17.19 2.35
CA LYS A 118 -3.36 -18.09 2.37
C LYS A 118 -2.56 -18.00 3.68
N TYR A 119 -2.47 -16.79 4.25
CA TYR A 119 -1.71 -16.52 5.46
C TYR A 119 -2.54 -15.66 6.42
N PRO A 120 -3.44 -16.25 7.22
CA PRO A 120 -4.40 -15.47 8.03
C PRO A 120 -3.82 -14.83 9.29
N ARG A 121 -2.60 -15.20 9.70
CA ARG A 121 -2.00 -14.60 10.92
C ARG A 121 -1.57 -13.16 10.66
N THR A 122 -1.64 -12.33 11.70
CA THR A 122 -1.00 -11.02 11.69
C THR A 122 0.52 -11.14 11.66
N TRP A 123 1.17 -10.17 11.03
CA TRP A 123 2.62 -10.03 11.15
C TRP A 123 3.02 -9.72 12.60
N ALA A 124 4.12 -10.33 13.04
CA ALA A 124 4.59 -10.24 14.41
C ALA A 124 5.52 -9.04 14.65
N SER A 125 6.09 -8.48 13.57
CA SER A 125 7.03 -7.35 13.68
C SER A 125 7.14 -6.53 12.41
N VAL A 126 7.64 -5.29 12.55
CA VAL A 126 8.00 -4.40 11.44
C VAL A 126 9.03 -5.04 10.49
N HIS A 127 9.99 -5.79 11.03
CA HIS A 127 11.03 -6.44 10.22
C HIS A 127 10.45 -7.58 9.36
N GLU A 128 9.48 -8.31 9.88
CA GLU A 128 8.77 -9.33 9.11
C GLU A 128 8.00 -8.69 7.95
N GLY A 129 7.21 -7.64 8.23
CA GLY A 129 6.47 -6.93 7.19
C GLY A 129 7.37 -6.27 6.15
N LEU A 130 8.51 -5.72 6.58
CA LEU A 130 9.53 -5.20 5.67
C LEU A 130 10.05 -6.30 4.73
N GLY A 131 10.40 -7.47 5.25
CA GLY A 131 10.91 -8.58 4.44
C GLY A 131 9.93 -8.97 3.32
N VAL A 132 8.65 -9.14 3.68
CA VAL A 132 7.60 -9.53 2.72
C VAL A 132 7.36 -8.44 1.67
N VAL A 133 7.28 -7.16 2.06
CA VAL A 133 7.05 -6.08 1.10
C VAL A 133 8.25 -5.91 0.16
N MET A 134 9.48 -6.03 0.66
CA MET A 134 10.68 -5.87 -0.17
C MET A 134 10.87 -7.01 -1.17
N GLU A 135 10.48 -8.23 -0.84
CA GLU A 135 10.40 -9.33 -1.82
C GLU A 135 9.55 -8.92 -3.03
N LYS A 136 8.35 -8.37 -2.78
CA LYS A 136 7.45 -7.91 -3.85
C LYS A 136 7.99 -6.71 -4.63
N VAL A 137 8.70 -5.80 -3.96
CA VAL A 137 9.37 -4.69 -4.66
C VAL A 137 10.46 -5.19 -5.60
N VAL A 138 11.22 -6.22 -5.20
CA VAL A 138 12.25 -6.82 -6.06
C VAL A 138 11.60 -7.47 -7.29
N GLU A 139 10.57 -8.29 -7.10
CA GLU A 139 9.82 -8.93 -8.20
C GLU A 139 9.24 -7.88 -9.18
N PHE A 140 8.67 -6.81 -8.65
CA PHE A 140 8.19 -5.68 -9.44
C PHE A 140 9.32 -5.03 -10.28
N VAL A 141 10.48 -4.77 -9.69
CA VAL A 141 11.61 -4.14 -10.39
C VAL A 141 12.17 -5.08 -11.46
N GLU A 142 12.28 -6.38 -11.17
CA GLU A 142 12.70 -7.38 -12.14
C GLU A 142 11.77 -7.43 -13.36
N ALA A 143 10.45 -7.44 -13.14
CA ALA A 143 9.46 -7.38 -14.21
C ALA A 143 9.56 -6.09 -15.03
N ALA A 144 9.76 -4.95 -14.38
CA ALA A 144 9.89 -3.65 -15.03
C ALA A 144 11.15 -3.59 -15.92
N VAL A 145 12.29 -4.06 -15.41
CA VAL A 145 13.57 -4.13 -16.15
C VAL A 145 13.48 -5.11 -17.32
N ALA A 146 12.72 -6.20 -17.17
CA ALA A 146 12.47 -7.15 -18.25
C ALA A 146 11.55 -6.60 -19.36
N GLY A 147 10.93 -5.43 -19.17
CA GLY A 147 9.98 -4.86 -20.13
C GLY A 147 8.58 -5.50 -20.08
N ALA A 148 8.30 -6.31 -19.05
CA ALA A 148 7.07 -7.07 -18.92
C ALA A 148 5.98 -6.22 -18.26
N VAL A 149 5.25 -5.42 -19.04
CA VAL A 149 4.25 -4.46 -18.53
C VAL A 149 3.17 -5.11 -17.68
N GLU A 150 2.59 -6.22 -18.14
CA GLU A 150 1.52 -6.91 -17.42
C GLU A 150 2.02 -7.52 -16.10
N ASP A 151 3.18 -8.16 -16.11
CA ASP A 151 3.82 -8.69 -14.90
C ASP A 151 4.15 -7.55 -13.92
N THR A 152 4.64 -6.42 -14.43
CA THR A 152 4.91 -5.22 -13.63
C THR A 152 3.64 -4.71 -12.94
N ARG A 153 2.48 -4.74 -13.62
CA ARG A 153 1.19 -4.37 -13.02
C ARG A 153 0.74 -5.39 -11.97
N ALA A 154 0.90 -6.68 -12.24
CA ALA A 154 0.55 -7.74 -11.30
C ALA A 154 1.39 -7.66 -10.01
N GLU A 155 2.72 -7.53 -10.15
CA GLU A 155 3.62 -7.35 -9.00
C GLU A 155 3.38 -6.02 -8.29
N GLY A 156 3.03 -4.96 -9.05
CA GLY A 156 2.63 -3.69 -8.46
C GLY A 156 1.40 -3.83 -7.55
N ALA A 157 0.40 -4.60 -7.97
CA ALA A 157 -0.77 -4.91 -7.14
C ALA A 157 -0.38 -5.66 -5.86
N GLN A 158 0.55 -6.63 -5.94
CA GLN A 158 1.05 -7.36 -4.78
C GLN A 158 1.82 -6.45 -3.80
N VAL A 159 2.67 -5.55 -4.30
CA VAL A 159 3.38 -4.56 -3.46
C VAL A 159 2.37 -3.70 -2.70
N VAL A 160 1.36 -3.15 -3.39
CA VAL A 160 0.31 -2.33 -2.75
C VAL A 160 -0.45 -3.14 -1.71
N ALA A 161 -0.84 -4.37 -2.03
CA ALA A 161 -1.51 -5.28 -1.10
C ALA A 161 -0.70 -5.49 0.18
N MET A 162 0.60 -5.78 0.06
CA MET A 162 1.46 -6.02 1.21
C MET A 162 1.72 -4.74 2.01
N CYS A 163 1.80 -3.57 1.37
CA CYS A 163 1.84 -2.29 2.09
C CYS A 163 0.54 -2.02 2.88
N VAL A 164 -0.64 -2.27 2.29
CA VAL A 164 -1.92 -2.13 3.00
C VAL A 164 -1.97 -3.09 4.19
N ARG A 165 -1.50 -4.33 4.02
CA ARG A 165 -1.37 -5.30 5.11
C ARG A 165 -0.42 -4.83 6.20
N PHE A 166 0.75 -4.27 5.83
CA PHE A 166 1.68 -3.66 6.78
C PHE A 166 0.97 -2.65 7.67
N LEU A 167 0.26 -1.71 7.03
CA LEU A 167 -0.44 -0.63 7.71
C LEU A 167 -1.52 -1.19 8.65
N ALA A 168 -2.31 -2.14 8.19
CA ALA A 168 -3.39 -2.73 8.96
C ALA A 168 -2.92 -3.63 10.14
N ASP A 169 -1.86 -4.40 9.94
CA ASP A 169 -1.38 -5.36 10.95
C ASP A 169 -0.45 -4.71 11.99
N LEU A 170 0.32 -3.68 11.61
CA LEU A 170 1.43 -3.16 12.41
C LEU A 170 1.30 -1.70 12.81
N THR A 171 0.32 -0.96 12.27
CA THR A 171 0.14 0.47 12.56
C THR A 171 -1.28 0.77 13.04
N ASN A 172 -1.47 1.87 13.77
CA ASN A 172 -2.79 2.31 14.20
C ASN A 172 -3.39 3.32 13.22
N VAL A 173 -3.73 2.86 12.01
CA VAL A 173 -4.22 3.73 10.92
C VAL A 173 -5.50 4.47 11.32
N GLY A 174 -6.38 3.85 12.12
CA GLY A 174 -7.60 4.50 12.61
C GLY A 174 -7.34 5.74 13.47
N ALA A 175 -6.29 5.73 14.29
CA ALA A 175 -5.86 6.89 15.05
C ALA A 175 -5.24 7.97 14.15
N ALA A 176 -4.44 7.58 13.16
CA ALA A 176 -3.79 8.49 12.22
C ALA A 176 -4.81 9.22 11.31
N ALA A 177 -5.81 8.50 10.77
CA ALA A 177 -6.86 9.07 9.93
C ALA A 177 -7.72 10.11 10.68
N GLY A 178 -8.05 9.86 11.95
CA GLY A 178 -8.77 10.82 12.80
C GLY A 178 -7.98 12.11 13.08
N ALA A 179 -6.65 12.03 13.13
CA ALA A 179 -5.77 13.19 13.33
C ALA A 179 -5.65 14.07 12.07
N VAL A 180 -5.73 13.49 10.86
CA VAL A 180 -5.72 14.25 9.61
C VAL A 180 -7.05 14.98 9.40
N ALA A 181 -8.18 14.31 9.65
CA ALA A 181 -9.51 14.92 9.52
C ALA A 181 -9.72 16.13 10.45
N SER A 182 -9.14 16.10 11.66
CA SER A 182 -9.22 17.20 12.62
C SER A 182 -8.34 18.41 12.26
N ARG A 183 -7.29 18.24 11.44
CA ARG A 183 -6.43 19.34 10.96
C ARG A 183 -6.99 20.05 9.73
N GLY A 184 -7.80 19.38 8.90
CA GLY A 184 -8.46 19.99 7.75
C GLY A 184 -9.73 20.79 8.09
N ALA A 185 -10.20 20.71 9.34
CA ALA A 185 -11.40 21.38 9.83
C ALA A 185 -11.10 22.65 10.67
N ALA A 186 -9.83 23.03 10.81
CA ALA A 186 -9.35 24.21 11.52
C ALA A 186 -8.79 25.24 10.52
#